data_AF-A0A2K8L6A2-F1
#
_entry.id   AF-A0A2K8L6A2-F1
#
_cell.length_a   1.000
_cell.length_b   1.000
_cell.length_c   1.000
_cell.angle_alpha   90.00
_cell.angle_beta   90.00
_cell.angle_gamma   90.00
#
_symmetry.space_group_name_H-M   'P 1'
#
loop_
_entity.id
_entity.type
_entity.pdbx_description
1 polymer ?
#
loop_
_entity_poly.entity_id
_entity_poly.type
_entity_poly.pdbx_seq_one_letter_code
_entity_poly.pdbx_strand_id
1 'polypeptide(L)'
;MLIRLIALLMFFLTASGAWAGPKTSTDKIVDHFMELDTNGSDSVSYGEYLAMVNQRAKVRFREMDANRDGEVTDSEYRDFWQQKKAQWYRLER
;
A
#
# COMPACT_ATOMS: atom_id res chain seq x y z
N MET A 1 -8.41 66.21 -23.48
CA MET A 1 -9.74 65.82 -22.95
C MET A 1 -10.24 64.63 -23.75
N LEU A 2 -10.38 63.46 -23.14
CA LEU A 2 -11.56 62.56 -23.25
C LEU A 2 -11.21 61.21 -22.59
N ILE A 3 -11.77 61.00 -21.41
CA ILE A 3 -11.83 59.71 -20.71
C ILE A 3 -13.02 58.94 -21.30
N ARG A 4 -12.79 57.68 -21.71
CA ARG A 4 -13.71 56.54 -22.04
C ARG A 4 -12.83 55.58 -22.88
N LEU A 5 -12.64 54.29 -22.64
CA LEU A 5 -13.57 53.26 -22.22
C LEU A 5 -12.75 51.98 -21.87
N ILE A 6 -12.97 51.46 -20.67
CA ILE A 6 -13.00 50.04 -20.25
C ILE A 6 -12.73 48.98 -21.35
N ALA A 7 -11.68 48.17 -21.18
CA ALA A 7 -11.73 46.71 -21.30
C ALA A 7 -10.40 46.08 -20.84
N LEU A 8 -10.20 46.12 -19.52
CA LEU A 8 -9.40 45.14 -18.79
C LEU A 8 -9.94 43.73 -19.13
N LEU A 9 -9.20 42.92 -19.88
CA LEU A 9 -9.45 41.48 -19.94
C LEU A 9 -8.16 40.73 -19.64
N MET A 10 -7.71 40.88 -18.39
CA MET A 10 -6.92 39.85 -17.72
C MET A 10 -7.76 38.57 -17.69
N PHE A 11 -7.58 37.69 -18.68
CA PHE A 11 -8.04 36.30 -18.57
C PHE A 11 -6.93 35.50 -17.87
N PHE A 12 -6.71 35.81 -16.59
CA PHE A 12 -6.15 34.84 -15.65
C PHE A 12 -7.22 33.77 -15.48
N LEU A 13 -7.23 32.77 -16.37
CA LEU A 13 -7.94 31.53 -16.06
C LEU A 13 -7.07 30.81 -15.04
N THR A 14 -7.37 31.11 -13.78
CA THR A 14 -6.85 30.45 -12.60
C THR A 14 -6.92 28.94 -12.85
N ALA A 15 -5.75 28.30 -12.93
CA ALA A 15 -5.68 26.87 -12.71
C ALA A 15 -6.28 26.65 -11.32
N SER A 16 -7.53 26.18 -11.28
CA SER A 16 -8.13 25.63 -10.09
C SER A 16 -7.33 24.37 -9.77
N GLY A 17 -6.19 24.54 -9.12
CA GLY A 17 -5.52 23.46 -8.43
C GLY A 17 -6.56 22.92 -7.47
N ALA A 18 -7.13 21.76 -7.81
CA ALA A 18 -7.97 21.03 -6.90
C ALA A 18 -7.10 20.77 -5.67
N TRP A 19 -7.36 21.50 -4.60
CA TRP A 19 -6.80 21.19 -3.29
C TRP A 19 -7.44 19.87 -2.89
N ALA A 20 -6.83 18.76 -3.32
CA ALA A 20 -7.18 17.45 -2.82
C ALA A 20 -6.93 17.51 -1.31
N GLY A 21 -8.01 17.37 -0.54
CA GLY A 21 -7.92 17.34 0.91
C GLY A 21 -7.00 16.21 1.38
N PRO A 22 -6.56 16.24 2.65
CA PRO A 22 -5.76 15.15 3.20
C PRO A 22 -6.49 13.82 3.05
N LYS A 23 -5.78 12.79 2.56
CA LYS A 23 -6.30 11.42 2.41
C LYS A 23 -6.84 10.88 3.73
N THR A 24 -8.01 10.28 3.68
CA THR A 24 -8.60 9.55 4.80
C THR A 24 -7.83 8.27 5.10
N SER A 25 -8.10 7.66 6.25
CA SER A 25 -7.52 6.33 6.57
C SER A 25 -7.96 5.26 5.57
N THR A 26 -9.19 5.35 5.07
CA THR A 26 -9.71 4.44 4.04
C THR A 26 -8.94 4.63 2.73
N ASP A 27 -8.70 5.87 2.31
CA ASP A 27 -7.98 6.15 1.07
C ASP A 27 -6.57 5.55 1.08
N LYS A 28 -5.87 5.62 2.23
CA LYS A 28 -4.55 5.00 2.36
C LYS A 28 -4.58 3.47 2.24
N ILE A 29 -5.63 2.84 2.75
CA ILE A 29 -5.82 1.38 2.63
C ILE A 29 -6.13 1.03 1.18
N VAL A 30 -6.98 1.81 0.52
CA VAL A 30 -7.30 1.64 -0.90
C VAL A 30 -6.06 1.84 -1.75
N ASP A 31 -5.28 2.90 -1.54
CA ASP A 31 -4.03 3.15 -2.25
C ASP A 31 -3.10 1.92 -2.16
N HIS A 32 -2.90 1.38 -0.96
CA HIS A 32 -2.04 0.21 -0.77
C HIS A 32 -2.64 -1.06 -1.40
N PHE A 33 -3.96 -1.22 -1.42
CA PHE A 33 -4.60 -2.33 -2.12
C PHE A 33 -4.45 -2.20 -3.64
N MET A 34 -4.56 -0.99 -4.17
CA MET A 34 -4.44 -0.70 -5.60
C MET A 34 -3.00 -0.82 -6.12
N GLU A 35 -1.98 -0.85 -5.25
CA GLU A 35 -0.63 -1.27 -5.63
C GLU A 35 -0.57 -2.69 -6.22
N LEU A 36 -1.62 -3.51 -6.01
CA LEU A 36 -1.74 -4.84 -6.60
C LEU A 36 -2.21 -4.84 -8.06
N ASP A 37 -2.79 -3.74 -8.55
CA ASP A 37 -3.23 -3.61 -9.94
C ASP A 37 -2.00 -3.45 -10.84
N THR A 38 -1.52 -4.57 -11.36
CA THR A 38 -0.31 -4.62 -12.17
C THR A 38 -0.57 -4.32 -13.64
N ASN A 39 -1.82 -4.51 -14.07
CA ASN A 39 -2.22 -4.33 -15.46
C ASN A 39 -2.84 -2.96 -15.75
N GLY A 40 -3.07 -2.13 -14.72
CA GLY A 40 -3.59 -0.77 -14.87
C GLY A 40 -5.06 -0.74 -15.27
N SER A 41 -5.86 -1.70 -14.77
CA SER A 41 -7.29 -1.80 -15.05
C SER A 41 -8.16 -0.93 -14.13
N ASP A 42 -7.54 -0.18 -13.22
CA ASP A 42 -8.19 0.52 -12.10
C ASP A 42 -8.97 -0.45 -11.19
N SER A 43 -8.59 -1.73 -11.19
CA SER A 43 -9.18 -2.77 -10.35
C SER A 43 -8.17 -3.87 -10.03
N VAL A 44 -8.33 -4.55 -8.90
CA VAL A 44 -7.50 -5.72 -8.55
C VAL A 44 -8.25 -6.98 -8.93
N SER A 45 -7.71 -7.71 -9.91
CA SER A 45 -8.26 -9.01 -10.29
C SER A 45 -7.96 -10.09 -9.24
N TYR A 46 -8.72 -11.19 -9.27
CA TYR A 46 -8.45 -12.34 -8.40
C TYR A 46 -7.03 -12.90 -8.58
N GLY A 47 -6.52 -12.90 -9.81
CA GLY A 47 -5.17 -13.37 -10.12
C GLY A 47 -4.08 -12.50 -9.50
N GLU A 48 -4.24 -11.18 -9.56
CA GLU A 48 -3.32 -10.22 -8.95
C GLU A 48 -3.32 -10.33 -7.42
N TYR A 49 -4.52 -10.43 -6.84
CA TYR A 49 -4.65 -10.69 -5.41
C TYR A 49 -3.96 -12.00 -5.00
N LEU A 50 -4.20 -13.10 -5.73
CA LEU A 50 -3.56 -14.39 -5.45
C LEU A 50 -2.03 -14.34 -5.61
N ALA A 51 -1.51 -13.60 -6.58
CA ALA A 51 -0.06 -13.45 -6.75
C ALA A 51 0.58 -12.85 -5.49
N MET A 52 -0.03 -11.82 -4.91
CA MET A 52 0.41 -11.26 -3.64
C MET A 52 0.26 -12.24 -2.47
N VAL A 53 -0.86 -12.97 -2.38
CA VAL A 53 -1.08 -13.96 -1.30
C VAL A 53 0.01 -15.02 -1.36
N ASN A 54 0.25 -15.57 -2.54
CA ASN A 54 1.25 -16.61 -2.76
C ASN A 54 2.65 -16.11 -2.43
N GLN A 55 2.99 -14.88 -2.83
CA GLN A 55 4.30 -14.31 -2.51
C GLN A 55 4.49 -14.15 -1.01
N ARG A 56 3.51 -13.59 -0.29
CA ARG A 56 3.56 -13.43 1.17
C ARG A 56 3.60 -14.77 1.89
N ALA A 57 2.81 -15.74 1.43
CA ALA A 57 2.79 -17.09 1.97
C ALA A 57 4.16 -17.78 1.81
N LYS A 58 4.78 -17.68 0.62
CA LYS A 58 6.12 -18.24 0.35
C LYS A 58 7.18 -17.63 1.26
N VAL A 59 7.19 -16.31 1.42
CA VAL A 59 8.16 -15.64 2.30
C VAL A 59 7.99 -16.14 3.74
N ARG A 60 6.75 -16.14 4.24
CA ARG A 60 6.47 -16.60 5.61
C ARG A 60 6.79 -18.08 5.81
N PHE A 61 6.47 -18.93 4.84
CA PHE A 61 6.80 -20.35 4.89
C PHE A 61 8.31 -20.56 5.01
N ARG A 62 9.11 -19.88 4.18
CA ARG A 62 10.58 -19.92 4.25
C ARG A 62 11.18 -19.40 5.55
N GLU A 63 10.46 -18.54 6.28
CA GLU A 63 10.89 -18.12 7.62
C GLU A 63 10.60 -19.20 8.69
N MET A 64 9.61 -20.07 8.44
CA MET A 64 9.23 -21.15 9.35
C MET A 64 10.02 -22.43 9.07
N ASP A 65 10.14 -22.82 7.81
CA ASP A 65 10.91 -23.97 7.32
C ASP A 65 12.42 -23.65 7.41
N ALA A 66 13.00 -23.96 8.57
CA ALA A 66 14.34 -23.55 8.92
C ALA A 66 15.39 -24.41 8.22
N ASN A 67 15.10 -25.70 8.06
CA ASN A 67 15.99 -26.65 7.42
C ASN A 67 15.86 -26.67 5.88
N ARG A 68 14.82 -26.05 5.32
CA ARG A 68 14.52 -25.93 3.88
C ARG A 68 14.20 -27.27 3.21
N ASP A 69 13.54 -28.17 3.93
CA ASP A 69 13.11 -29.45 3.39
C ASP A 69 11.73 -29.39 2.72
N GLY A 70 11.03 -28.26 2.80
CA GLY A 70 9.72 -28.06 2.22
C GLY A 70 8.57 -28.42 3.16
N GLU A 71 8.85 -28.80 4.39
CA GLU A 71 7.89 -29.03 5.46
C GLU A 71 8.16 -28.07 6.64
N VAL A 72 7.20 -27.97 7.56
CA VAL A 72 7.39 -27.23 8.81
C VAL A 72 7.01 -28.16 9.93
N THR A 73 8.01 -28.55 10.72
CA THR A 73 7.82 -29.37 11.90
C THR A 73 7.27 -28.56 13.07
N ASP A 74 6.78 -29.23 14.12
CA ASP A 74 6.29 -28.54 15.31
C ASP A 74 7.42 -27.77 16.03
N SER A 75 8.64 -28.31 16.02
CA SER A 75 9.82 -27.66 16.61
C SER A 75 10.14 -26.36 15.88
N GLU A 76 10.22 -26.40 14.56
CA GLU A 76 10.48 -25.22 13.74
C GLU A 76 9.41 -24.14 13.92
N TYR A 77 8.13 -24.55 13.96
CA TYR A 77 7.05 -23.61 14.21
C TYR A 77 7.14 -22.96 15.60
N ARG A 78 7.48 -23.73 16.65
CA ARG A 78 7.69 -23.20 18.00
C ARG A 78 8.85 -22.19 18.04
N ASP A 79 9.97 -22.53 17.42
CA ASP A 79 11.16 -21.68 17.40
C ASP A 79 10.91 -20.38 16.64
N PHE A 80 10.23 -20.45 15.49
CA PHE A 80 9.76 -19.27 14.77
C PHE A 80 8.88 -18.40 15.67
N TRP A 81 7.95 -19.00 16.42
CA TRP A 81 7.01 -18.24 17.23
C TRP A 81 7.67 -17.59 18.45
N GLN A 82 8.64 -18.25 19.08
CA GLN A 82 9.42 -17.64 20.18
C GLN A 82 10.18 -16.40 19.69
N GLN A 83 10.80 -16.48 18.50
CA GLN A 83 11.52 -15.35 17.92
C GLN A 83 10.60 -14.18 17.60
N LYS A 84 9.47 -14.41 16.92
CA LYS A 84 8.52 -13.34 16.60
C LYS A 84 7.91 -12.75 17.88
N LYS A 85 7.48 -13.57 18.85
CA LYS A 85 6.94 -13.10 20.14
C LYS A 85 7.95 -12.19 20.88
N ALA A 86 9.23 -12.56 20.88
CA ALA A 86 10.28 -11.73 21.47
C ALA A 86 10.45 -10.38 20.76
N GLN A 87 10.23 -10.32 19.45
CA GLN A 87 10.20 -9.06 18.70
C GLN A 87 9.01 -8.18 19.11
N TRP A 88 7.82 -8.76 19.28
CA TRP A 88 6.62 -8.03 19.72
C TRP A 88 6.79 -7.42 21.11
N TYR A 89 7.21 -8.21 22.10
CA TYR A 89 7.42 -7.69 23.46
C TYR A 89 8.57 -6.69 23.59
N ARG A 90 9.47 -6.61 22.61
CA ARG A 90 10.52 -5.57 22.57
C ARG A 90 9.95 -4.20 22.20
N LEU A 91 8.90 -4.15 21.39
CA LEU A 91 8.27 -2.91 20.93
C LEU A 91 7.34 -2.30 22.00
N GLU A 92 6.91 -3.10 22.98
CA GLU A 92 6.02 -2.68 24.08
C GLU A 92 6.75 -2.14 25.32
N ARG A 93 8.07 -1.98 25.27
CA ARG A 93 8.92 -1.48 26.38
C ARG A 93 9.53 -0.13 26.02
#